data_AF-A0A8S9K254-F1
#
_entry.id   AF-A0A8S9K254-F1
#
_cell.length_a   1.000
_cell.length_b   1.000
_cell.length_c   1.000
_cell.angle_alpha   90.00
_cell.angle_beta   90.00
_cell.angle_gamma   90.00
#
_symmetry.space_group_name_H-M   'P 1'
#
loop_
_entity.id
_entity.type
_entity.pdbx_description
1 polymer ?
#
loop_
_entity_poly.entity_id
_entity_poly.type
_entity_poly.pdbx_seq_one_letter_code
_entity_poly.pdbx_strand_id
1 'polypeptide(L)'
;MKVRDDSKEWFDAQKLELSRSVTLDHNSESLSRWEAPKEGFVKCNVGVSWSKRNSLLGASLIVRNEHGECLIHSRRAFGNVNSLADGRFLGLMWAIE
;
A
#
# COMPACT_ATOMS: atom_id res chain seq x y z
N MET A 1 8.80 -19.21 -12.29
CA MET A 1 9.23 -17.89 -11.78
C MET A 1 8.14 -17.37 -10.84
N LYS A 2 8.05 -17.91 -9.62
CA LYS A 2 6.93 -17.71 -8.68
C LYS A 2 6.64 -16.22 -8.37
N VAL A 3 7.70 -15.42 -8.27
CA VAL A 3 7.61 -13.98 -7.96
C VAL A 3 6.80 -13.20 -9.00
N ARG A 4 6.86 -13.59 -10.27
CA ARG A 4 6.12 -12.91 -11.35
C ARG A 4 4.62 -13.21 -11.30
N ASP A 5 4.28 -14.44 -10.95
CA ASP A 5 2.89 -14.88 -10.90
C ASP A 5 2.20 -14.30 -9.66
N ASP A 6 2.86 -14.31 -8.50
CA ASP A 6 2.37 -13.66 -7.27
C ASP A 6 2.17 -12.13 -7.45
N SER A 7 3.06 -11.48 -8.21
CA SER A 7 2.94 -10.05 -8.54
C SER A 7 1.72 -9.76 -9.41
N LYS A 8 1.44 -10.63 -10.38
CA LYS A 8 0.28 -10.52 -11.26
C LYS A 8 -1.03 -10.73 -10.51
N GLU A 9 -1.10 -11.76 -9.65
CA GLU A 9 -2.29 -12.03 -8.85
C GLU A 9 -2.63 -10.87 -7.90
N TRP A 10 -1.60 -10.24 -7.30
CA TRP A 10 -1.81 -9.05 -6.49
C TRP A 10 -2.29 -7.84 -7.31
N PHE A 11 -1.75 -7.66 -8.52
CA PHE A 11 -2.19 -6.59 -9.43
C PHE A 11 -3.64 -6.76 -9.88
N ASP A 12 -4.05 -8.00 -10.16
CA ASP A 12 -5.43 -8.30 -10.56
C ASP A 12 -6.40 -8.16 -9.36
N ALA A 13 -5.98 -8.53 -8.14
CA ALA A 13 -6.75 -8.26 -6.93
C ALA A 13 -6.95 -6.75 -6.68
N GLN A 14 -5.94 -5.91 -6.98
CA GLN A 14 -6.06 -4.45 -6.85
C GLN A 14 -7.02 -3.82 -7.85
N LYS A 15 -7.08 -4.32 -9.10
CA LYS A 15 -8.10 -3.88 -10.07
C LYS A 15 -9.52 -4.16 -9.56
N LEU A 16 -9.69 -5.32 -8.92
CA LEU A 16 -10.95 -5.73 -8.31
C LEU A 16 -11.32 -4.84 -7.12
N GLU A 17 -10.40 -4.55 -6.20
CA GLU A 17 -10.66 -3.67 -5.06
C GLU A 17 -10.90 -2.21 -5.47
N LEU A 18 -10.23 -1.71 -6.52
CA LEU A 18 -10.53 -0.40 -7.12
C LEU A 18 -11.97 -0.35 -7.65
N SER A 19 -12.44 -1.43 -8.31
CA SER A 19 -13.82 -1.52 -8.79
C SER A 19 -14.85 -1.60 -7.66
N ARG A 20 -14.48 -2.23 -6.53
CA ARG A 20 -15.31 -2.36 -5.33
C ARG A 20 -15.39 -1.07 -4.52
N SER A 21 -14.35 -0.26 -4.56
CA SER A 21 -14.32 1.05 -3.89
C SER A 21 -15.39 2.00 -4.47
N VAL A 22 -15.68 1.88 -5.78
CA VAL A 22 -16.72 2.67 -6.47
C VAL A 22 -18.14 2.37 -5.95
N THR A 23 -18.39 1.20 -5.35
CA THR A 23 -19.73 0.81 -4.91
C THR A 23 -20.02 1.10 -3.42
N LEU A 24 -19.02 1.53 -2.64
CA LEU A 24 -19.13 1.74 -1.18
C LEU A 24 -19.09 3.22 -0.75
N ASP A 25 -19.33 4.15 -1.68
CA ASP A 25 -19.33 5.61 -1.46
C ASP A 25 -20.56 6.12 -0.68
N HIS A 26 -20.81 5.64 0.54
CA HIS A 26 -21.86 6.23 1.40
C HIS A 26 -21.41 6.73 2.78
N ASN A 27 -20.12 6.71 3.14
CA ASN A 27 -19.71 7.40 4.39
C ASN A 27 -18.21 7.72 4.61
N SER A 28 -17.41 8.02 3.58
CA SER A 28 -15.98 8.28 3.79
C SER A 28 -15.63 9.73 3.54
N GLU A 29 -14.96 10.35 4.53
CA GLU A 29 -14.10 11.51 4.31
C GLU A 29 -13.34 11.35 3.01
N SER A 30 -13.26 12.45 2.24
CA SER A 30 -12.76 12.53 0.87
C SER A 30 -11.59 11.56 0.62
N LEU A 31 -11.88 10.41 0.01
CA LEU A 31 -10.86 9.57 -0.58
C LEU A 31 -10.29 10.38 -1.75
N SER A 32 -9.23 11.15 -1.47
CA SER A 32 -8.45 11.82 -2.50
C SER A 32 -8.02 10.74 -3.50
N ARG A 33 -8.62 10.79 -4.68
CA ARG A 33 -8.28 9.92 -5.80
C ARG A 33 -6.78 10.04 -6.04
N TRP A 34 -6.10 8.93 -6.27
CA TRP A 34 -4.66 8.95 -6.54
C TRP A 34 -4.36 9.94 -7.67
N GLU A 35 -3.42 10.84 -7.40
CA GLU A 35 -2.92 11.83 -8.35
C GLU A 35 -1.50 11.47 -8.76
N ALA A 36 -1.22 11.53 -10.06
CA ALA A 36 0.11 11.30 -10.61
C ALA A 36 1.13 12.32 -10.06
N PRO A 37 2.39 11.92 -9.83
CA PRO A 37 3.46 12.88 -9.58
C PRO A 37 3.74 13.73 -10.83
N LYS A 38 4.55 14.77 -10.67
CA LYS A 38 5.10 15.53 -11.80
C LYS A 38 6.00 14.63 -12.65
N GLU A 39 6.13 14.97 -13.93
CA GLU A 39 7.04 14.28 -14.85
C GLU A 39 8.46 14.21 -14.29
N GLY A 40 9.11 13.05 -14.44
CA GLY A 40 10.43 12.77 -13.88
C GLY A 40 10.45 12.45 -12.37
N PHE A 41 9.30 12.43 -11.69
CA PHE A 41 9.18 12.01 -10.29
C PHE A 41 8.43 10.69 -10.16
N VAL A 42 8.74 9.98 -9.08
CA VAL A 42 7.99 8.80 -8.66
C VAL A 42 7.19 9.10 -7.40
N LYS A 43 6.03 8.46 -7.25
CA LYS A 43 5.19 8.52 -6.05
C LYS A 43 5.24 7.19 -5.33
N CYS A 44 5.72 7.20 -4.09
CA CYS A 44 5.68 6.04 -3.20
C CYS A 44 4.39 6.12 -2.35
N ASN A 45 3.49 5.17 -2.56
CA ASN A 45 2.30 4.99 -1.73
C ASN A 45 2.57 3.88 -0.72
N VAL A 46 2.47 4.21 0.57
CA VAL A 46 2.71 3.26 1.68
C VAL A 46 1.39 2.95 2.37
N GLY A 47 1.06 1.66 2.50
CA GLY A 47 -0.09 1.15 3.23
C GLY A 47 0.35 0.40 4.47
N VAL A 48 -0.36 0.61 5.59
CA VAL A 48 -0.14 -0.11 6.85
C VAL A 48 -1.45 -0.66 7.40
N SER A 49 -1.40 -1.87 7.97
CA SER A 49 -2.50 -2.51 8.67
C SER A 49 -2.00 -3.10 9.97
N TRP A 50 -2.62 -2.75 11.10
CA TRP A 50 -2.16 -3.14 12.42
C TRP A 50 -3.26 -3.86 13.19
N SER A 51 -2.90 -5.00 13.80
CA SER A 51 -3.75 -5.73 14.73
C SER A 51 -3.20 -5.60 16.14
N LYS A 52 -3.89 -4.82 16.99
CA LYS A 52 -3.58 -4.71 18.42
C LYS A 52 -3.67 -6.07 19.13
N ARG A 53 -4.66 -6.89 18.76
CA ARG A 53 -4.88 -8.22 19.36
C ARG A 53 -3.70 -9.17 19.12
N ASN A 54 -3.09 -9.09 17.94
CA ASN A 54 -2.01 -9.99 17.53
C ASN A 54 -0.62 -9.36 17.67
N SER A 55 -0.52 -8.12 18.16
CA SER A 55 0.68 -7.29 18.15
C SER A 55 1.44 -7.36 16.81
N LEU A 56 0.70 -7.34 15.71
CA LEU A 56 1.22 -7.57 14.36
C LEU A 56 0.91 -6.37 13.47
N LEU A 57 1.92 -5.91 12.74
CA LEU A 57 1.80 -4.90 11.70
C LEU A 57 2.13 -5.51 10.34
N GLY A 58 1.26 -5.31 9.36
CA GLY A 58 1.59 -5.44 7.95
C GLY A 58 1.86 -4.06 7.35
N ALA A 59 2.92 -3.95 6.55
CA ALA A 59 3.24 -2.80 5.73
C ALA A 59 3.36 -3.23 4.26
N SER A 60 3.04 -2.32 3.36
CA SER A 60 3.19 -2.50 1.92
C SER A 60 3.52 -1.17 1.26
N LEU A 61 4.25 -1.22 0.16
CA LEU A 61 4.56 -0.05 -0.64
C LEU A 61 4.34 -0.36 -2.12
N ILE A 62 4.01 0.68 -2.86
CA ILE A 62 4.04 0.69 -4.32
C ILE A 62 4.62 2.03 -4.79
N VAL A 63 5.62 1.97 -5.66
CA VAL A 63 6.24 3.12 -6.31
C VAL A 63 5.72 3.18 -7.74
N ARG A 64 5.13 4.31 -8.11
CA ARG A 64 4.59 4.55 -9.45
C ARG A 64 5.24 5.76 -10.10
N ASN A 65 5.42 5.72 -11.42
CA ASN A 65 5.82 6.89 -12.20
C ASN A 65 4.63 7.84 -12.46
N GLU A 66 4.87 8.91 -13.21
CA GLU A 66 3.88 9.90 -13.65
C GLU A 66 2.76 9.30 -14.52
N HIS A 67 3.02 8.19 -15.20
CA HIS A 67 2.02 7.46 -15.99
C HIS A 67 1.19 6.49 -15.13
N GLY A 68 1.48 6.38 -13.83
CA GLY A 68 0.82 5.47 -12.91
C GLY A 68 1.30 4.02 -13.00
N GLU A 69 2.34 3.76 -13.79
CA GLU A 69 2.95 2.45 -13.96
C GLU A 69 3.71 2.07 -12.68
N CYS A 70 3.50 0.84 -12.23
CA CYS A 70 4.20 0.31 -11.07
C CYS A 70 5.65 0.01 -11.42
N LEU A 71 6.58 0.71 -10.76
CA LEU A 71 8.01 0.46 -10.88
C LEU A 71 8.49 -0.56 -9.84
N ILE A 72 8.06 -0.39 -8.59
CA ILE A 72 8.48 -1.21 -7.46
C ILE A 72 7.27 -1.46 -6.56
N HIS A 73 7.19 -2.66 -6.00
CA HIS A 73 6.24 -2.97 -4.94
C HIS A 73 6.88 -3.92 -3.92
N SER A 74 6.48 -3.81 -2.66
CA SER A 74 6.98 -4.69 -1.61
C SER A 74 6.00 -4.77 -0.46
N ARG A 75 6.20 -5.75 0.44
CA ARG A 75 5.41 -5.93 1.67
C ARG A 75 6.26 -6.54 2.76
N ARG A 76 5.98 -6.17 4.00
CA ARG A 76 6.66 -6.69 5.20
C ARG A 76 5.70 -6.84 6.37
N ALA A 77 5.95 -7.85 7.20
CA ALA A 77 5.26 -8.01 8.48
C ALA A 77 6.23 -7.76 9.64
N PHE A 78 5.73 -7.13 10.71
CA PHE A 78 6.47 -6.85 11.94
C PHE A 78 5.68 -7.39 13.12
N GLY A 79 6.31 -8.24 13.93
CA GLY A 79 5.77 -8.71 15.20
C GLY A 79 6.08 -7.75 16.34
N ASN A 80 5.44 -7.97 17.49
CA ASN A 80 5.62 -7.22 18.73
C ASN A 80 5.39 -5.70 18.60
N VAL A 81 4.49 -5.28 17.71
CA VAL A 81 4.11 -3.87 17.54
C VAL A 81 2.91 -3.57 18.45
N ASN A 82 3.13 -2.79 19.50
CA ASN A 82 2.14 -2.55 20.56
C ASN A 82 1.39 -1.20 20.42
N SER A 83 1.77 -0.38 19.45
CA SER A 83 1.14 0.91 19.17
C SER A 83 0.97 1.12 17.67
N LEU A 84 -0.17 1.70 17.26
CA LEU A 84 -0.38 2.11 15.87
C LEU A 84 0.62 3.19 15.42
N ALA A 85 1.02 4.08 16.33
CA ALA A 85 1.98 5.14 16.02
C ALA A 85 3.35 4.55 15.67
N ASP A 86 3.86 3.64 16.51
CA ASP A 86 5.10 2.90 16.25
C ASP A 86 4.97 2.08 14.97
N GLY A 87 3.81 1.46 14.76
CA GLY A 87 3.56 0.69 13.55
C GLY A 87 3.61 1.54 12.28
N ARG A 88 3.00 2.73 12.30
CA ARG A 88 3.09 3.70 11.19
C ARG A 88 4.53 4.14 10.96
N PHE A 89 5.26 4.46 12.02
CA PHE A 89 6.67 4.86 11.93
C PHE A 89 7.54 3.75 11.33
N LEU A 90 7.42 2.51 11.82
CA LEU A 90 8.12 1.34 11.29
C LEU A 90 7.79 1.08 9.81
N GLY A 91 6.51 1.19 9.44
CA GLY A 91 6.09 1.03 8.05
C GLY A 91 6.69 2.08 7.12
N LEU A 92 6.79 3.34 7.57
CA LEU A 92 7.44 4.42 6.81
C LEU A 92 8.96 4.23 6.73
N MET A 93 9.62 3.88 7.84
CA MET A 93 11.06 3.64 7.88
C MET A 93 11.48 2.49 6.95
N TRP A 94 10.69 1.42 6.89
CA TRP A 94 10.93 0.33 5.96
C TRP A 94 10.72 0.73 4.49
N ALA A 95 9.81 1.66 4.21
CA ALA A 95 9.53 2.07 2.84
C ALA A 95 10.62 2.94 2.21
N ILE A 96 11.56 3.46 3.01
CA ILE A 96 12.70 4.28 2.57
C ILE A 96 14.04 3.52 2.59
N GLU A 97 14.05 2.27 3.08
CA GLU A 97 15.23 1.38 3.11
C GLU A 97 15.60 0.89 1.70
#